data_AF-A0A919PDY4-F1
#
_entry.id   AF-A0A919PDY4-F1
#
_cell.length_a   1.000
_cell.length_b   1.000
_cell.length_c   1.000
_cell.angle_alpha   90.00
_cell.angle_beta   90.00
_cell.angle_gamma   90.00
#
_symmetry.space_group_name_H-M   'P 1'
#
loop_
_entity.id
_entity.type
_entity.pdbx_description
1 polymer ?
#
loop_
_entity_poly.entity_id
_entity_poly.type
_entity_poly.pdbx_seq_one_letter_code
_entity_poly.pdbx_strand_id
1 'polypeptide(L)'
;MSEQPNPAATPASPAAAPRRVRVHHLAEAKARGEKLTMLTAYDFATARIFDDAGIDLLLVGDSIGNTMLGHASPIPVTVDEMIPPTRAVVRAARRALVVADLPFGSYESGPAQALATAARYLKEAGAHAVKFEGGVRVAPQIRALTDAGIPVVGHLGFTPQSENTLGGHRVQGRGDEAAERLAEDALAVQEAGAVAVVLEMVPAPVAARVTEILRVPTIGIGAGSDCDGQVLVWTDMAGMGEWSPRFAKAFAPVGQLLGDAARAYAAEVRGGQWPDAEHSFLS
;
A
#
# COMPACT_ATOMS: atom_id res chain seq x y z
N MET A 1 -18.14 -32.40 -47.77
CA MET A 1 -17.16 -31.40 -47.31
C MET A 1 -17.34 -31.27 -45.82
N SER A 2 -16.41 -31.82 -45.06
CA SER A 2 -16.47 -31.91 -43.60
C SER A 2 -15.90 -30.61 -43.01
N GLU A 3 -16.73 -29.86 -42.28
CA GLU A 3 -16.27 -28.70 -41.50
C GLU A 3 -15.37 -29.18 -40.35
N GLN A 4 -14.14 -28.70 -40.34
CA GLN A 4 -13.24 -28.86 -39.19
C GLN A 4 -13.55 -27.77 -38.15
N PRO A 5 -13.68 -28.12 -36.86
CA PRO A 5 -13.84 -27.12 -35.82
C PRO A 5 -12.52 -26.37 -35.59
N ASN A 6 -12.65 -25.04 -35.51
CA ASN A 6 -11.58 -24.08 -35.21
C ASN A 6 -10.88 -24.43 -33.88
N PRO A 7 -9.54 -24.54 -33.81
CA PRO A 7 -8.86 -24.86 -32.56
C PRO A 7 -9.05 -23.70 -31.57
N ALA A 8 -9.66 -24.01 -30.43
CA ALA A 8 -9.79 -23.10 -29.30
C ALA A 8 -8.40 -22.56 -28.92
N ALA A 9 -8.30 -21.24 -28.77
CA ALA A 9 -7.10 -20.57 -28.28
C ALA A 9 -6.72 -21.16 -26.90
N THR A 10 -5.50 -21.66 -26.80
CA THR A 10 -4.95 -22.15 -25.54
C THR A 10 -4.75 -20.95 -24.62
N PRO A 11 -5.22 -20.97 -23.35
CA PRO A 11 -4.93 -19.88 -22.43
C PRO A 11 -3.42 -19.77 -22.25
N ALA A 12 -2.89 -18.55 -22.39
CA ALA A 12 -1.48 -18.27 -22.19
C ALA A 12 -1.06 -18.77 -20.80
N SER A 13 0.05 -19.51 -20.74
CA SER A 13 0.65 -19.95 -19.48
C SER A 13 1.00 -18.70 -18.65
N PRO A 14 0.72 -18.67 -17.33
CA PRO A 14 1.04 -17.50 -16.51
C PRO A 14 2.55 -17.24 -16.59
N ALA A 15 2.92 -16.01 -16.94
CA ALA A 15 4.32 -15.61 -16.98
C ALA A 15 4.94 -15.89 -15.60
N ALA A 16 6.17 -16.41 -15.59
CA ALA A 16 6.88 -16.70 -14.34
C ALA A 16 6.99 -15.41 -13.50
N ALA A 17 6.63 -15.49 -12.22
CA ALA A 17 6.64 -14.34 -11.32
C ALA A 17 8.04 -13.68 -11.30
N PRO A 18 8.12 -12.34 -11.35
CA PRO A 18 9.40 -11.65 -11.42
C PRO A 18 10.22 -11.92 -10.15
N ARG A 19 11.53 -12.11 -10.33
CA ARG A 19 12.47 -12.28 -9.21
C ARG A 19 12.50 -11.07 -8.27
N ARG A 20 12.27 -9.87 -8.82
CA ARG A 20 12.07 -8.63 -8.07
C ARG A 20 11.13 -7.68 -8.83
N VAL A 21 10.06 -7.24 -8.19
CA VAL A 21 9.08 -6.31 -8.73
C VAL A 21 9.72 -4.93 -8.93
N ARG A 22 9.33 -4.28 -10.03
CA ARG A 22 9.88 -3.02 -10.55
C ARG A 22 8.75 -2.23 -11.17
N VAL A 23 8.97 -0.95 -11.38
CA VAL A 23 8.00 -0.03 -11.98
C VAL A 23 7.42 -0.57 -13.30
N HIS A 24 8.26 -1.05 -14.23
CA HIS A 24 7.77 -1.56 -15.51
C HIS A 24 6.86 -2.80 -15.36
N HIS A 25 7.13 -3.67 -14.37
CA HIS A 25 6.28 -4.82 -14.09
C HIS A 25 4.85 -4.41 -13.68
N LEU A 26 4.65 -3.23 -13.09
CA LEU A 26 3.31 -2.74 -12.73
C LEU A 26 2.49 -2.42 -13.99
N ALA A 27 3.10 -1.73 -14.96
CA ALA A 27 2.47 -1.42 -16.24
C ALA A 27 2.20 -2.70 -17.05
N GLU A 28 3.14 -3.65 -17.03
CA GLU A 28 2.96 -4.95 -17.66
C GLU A 28 1.83 -5.77 -17.04
N ALA A 29 1.70 -5.77 -15.71
CA ALA A 29 0.60 -6.45 -15.01
C ALA A 29 -0.76 -5.89 -15.44
N LYS A 30 -0.90 -4.56 -15.49
CA LYS A 30 -2.10 -3.90 -16.03
C LYS A 30 -2.38 -4.33 -17.47
N ALA A 31 -1.37 -4.30 -18.34
CA ALA A 31 -1.53 -4.68 -19.74
C ALA A 31 -1.97 -6.15 -19.92
N ARG A 32 -1.58 -7.03 -19.00
CA ARG A 32 -2.00 -8.44 -18.96
C ARG A 32 -3.31 -8.69 -18.20
N GLY A 33 -3.87 -7.67 -17.55
CA GLY A 33 -5.05 -7.82 -16.68
C GLY A 33 -4.77 -8.59 -15.38
N GLU A 34 -3.49 -8.70 -14.98
CA GLU A 34 -3.07 -9.35 -13.74
C GLU A 34 -3.24 -8.40 -12.56
N LYS A 35 -3.99 -8.81 -11.53
CA LYS A 35 -4.27 -7.96 -10.38
C LYS A 35 -3.05 -7.85 -9.46
N LEU A 36 -2.60 -6.63 -9.23
CA LEU A 36 -1.49 -6.32 -8.32
C LEU A 36 -1.93 -6.45 -6.85
N THR A 37 -1.06 -7.03 -6.03
CA THR A 37 -1.27 -7.18 -4.58
C THR A 37 -0.39 -6.22 -3.80
N MET A 38 -0.99 -5.46 -2.88
CA MET A 38 -0.27 -4.53 -2.02
C MET A 38 -0.73 -4.70 -0.57
N LEU A 39 0.21 -4.74 0.37
CA LEU A 39 -0.08 -4.70 1.80
C LEU A 39 0.81 -3.66 2.48
N THR A 40 0.29 -3.05 3.53
CA THR A 40 1.17 -2.25 4.39
C THR A 40 2.14 -3.15 5.17
N ALA A 41 3.32 -2.63 5.50
CA ALA A 41 4.28 -3.30 6.38
C ALA A 41 5.15 -2.24 7.09
N TYR A 42 5.53 -2.51 8.34
CA TYR A 42 6.25 -1.52 9.16
C TYR A 42 7.47 -2.11 9.87
N ASP A 43 7.72 -3.41 9.73
CA ASP A 43 8.83 -4.10 10.39
C ASP A 43 9.38 -5.23 9.50
N PHE A 44 10.55 -5.74 9.89
CA PHE A 44 11.28 -6.77 9.15
C PHE A 44 10.57 -8.13 9.14
N ALA A 45 9.98 -8.54 10.27
CA ALA A 45 9.41 -9.87 10.42
C ALA A 45 8.15 -10.01 9.56
N THR A 46 7.25 -9.03 9.64
CA THR A 46 6.02 -8.96 8.85
C THR A 46 6.33 -8.84 7.37
N ALA A 47 7.24 -7.93 6.98
CA ALA A 47 7.60 -7.73 5.58
C ALA A 47 8.21 -8.99 4.94
N ARG A 48 9.02 -9.75 5.67
CA ARG A 48 9.58 -11.03 5.18
C ARG A 48 8.48 -12.03 4.88
N ILE A 49 7.50 -12.18 5.78
CA ILE A 49 6.37 -13.10 5.59
C ILE A 49 5.57 -12.71 4.35
N PHE A 50 5.30 -11.41 4.15
CA PHE A 50 4.56 -10.93 2.99
C PHE A 50 5.34 -11.08 1.68
N ASP A 51 6.66 -10.84 1.69
CA ASP A 51 7.53 -11.05 0.52
C ASP A 51 7.55 -12.52 0.11
N ASP A 52 7.72 -13.44 1.08
CA ASP A 52 7.71 -14.89 0.87
C ASP A 52 6.32 -15.39 0.38
N ALA A 53 5.24 -14.74 0.82
CA ALA A 53 3.87 -15.02 0.35
C ALA A 53 3.57 -14.48 -1.06
N GLY A 54 4.51 -13.74 -1.67
CA GLY A 54 4.40 -13.27 -3.05
C GLY A 54 3.69 -11.94 -3.24
N ILE A 55 3.52 -11.13 -2.18
CA ILE A 55 2.94 -9.78 -2.29
C ILE A 55 3.81 -8.92 -3.23
N ASP A 56 3.18 -8.21 -4.17
CA ASP A 56 3.90 -7.48 -5.21
C ASP A 56 4.47 -6.15 -4.72
N LEU A 57 3.72 -5.44 -3.87
CA LEU A 57 4.10 -4.15 -3.30
C LEU A 57 3.96 -4.16 -1.77
N LEU A 58 4.98 -3.64 -1.08
CA LEU A 58 4.91 -3.38 0.36
C LEU A 58 4.87 -1.88 0.60
N LEU A 59 3.85 -1.42 1.31
CA LEU A 59 3.66 -0.02 1.65
C LEU A 59 4.09 0.26 3.09
N VAL A 60 5.13 1.07 3.26
CA VAL A 60 5.37 1.69 4.57
C VAL A 60 4.55 2.97 4.60
N GLY A 61 3.30 2.82 5.02
CA GLY A 61 2.30 3.90 5.02
C GLY A 61 2.28 4.68 6.32
N ASP A 62 1.86 5.94 6.26
CA ASP A 62 1.64 6.80 7.44
C ASP A 62 0.53 6.29 8.38
N SER A 63 -0.29 5.35 7.91
CA SER A 63 -1.12 4.45 8.73
C SER A 63 -0.39 3.76 9.89
N ILE A 64 0.96 3.74 9.90
CA ILE A 64 1.76 3.39 11.07
C ILE A 64 1.40 4.22 12.31
N GLY A 65 1.02 5.49 12.11
CA GLY A 65 0.59 6.40 13.17
C GLY A 65 -0.57 5.82 13.95
N ASN A 66 -1.62 5.36 13.27
CA ASN A 66 -2.78 4.73 13.90
C ASN A 66 -2.46 3.33 14.43
N THR A 67 -1.82 2.50 13.61
CA THR A 67 -1.75 1.06 13.85
C THR A 67 -0.63 0.62 14.78
N MET A 68 0.49 1.35 14.79
CA MET A 68 1.69 0.99 15.55
C MET A 68 2.02 2.02 16.63
N LEU A 69 1.74 3.31 16.38
CA LEU A 69 2.07 4.41 17.30
C LEU A 69 0.87 4.88 18.14
N GLY A 70 -0.34 4.39 17.86
CA GLY A 70 -1.55 4.70 18.63
C GLY A 70 -2.04 6.14 18.50
N HIS A 71 -1.64 6.86 17.44
CA HIS A 71 -2.20 8.18 17.12
C HIS A 71 -3.66 8.08 16.70
N ALA A 72 -4.43 9.12 16.98
CA ALA A 72 -5.82 9.21 16.53
C ALA A 72 -5.92 9.38 15.01
N SER A 73 -4.89 9.92 14.37
CA SER A 73 -4.81 10.12 12.93
C SER A 73 -3.36 10.10 12.43
N PRO A 74 -3.11 10.02 11.11
CA PRO A 74 -1.74 9.96 10.58
C PRO A 74 -1.02 11.32 10.57
N ILE A 75 -1.72 12.43 10.85
CA ILE A 75 -1.16 13.80 10.79
C ILE A 75 0.12 13.98 11.65
N PRO A 76 0.23 13.43 12.88
CA PRO A 76 1.42 13.65 13.71
C PRO A 76 2.67 12.91 13.23
N VAL A 77 2.52 11.93 12.32
CA VAL A 77 3.65 11.10 11.87
C VAL A 77 4.70 11.95 11.18
N THR A 78 5.95 11.79 11.58
CA THR A 78 7.09 12.52 11.04
C THR A 78 7.90 11.68 10.05
N VAL A 79 8.72 12.35 9.22
CA VAL A 79 9.68 11.67 8.33
C VAL A 79 10.67 10.82 9.14
N ASP A 80 11.08 11.29 10.32
CA ASP A 80 12.05 10.58 11.16
C ASP A 80 11.47 9.32 11.81
N GLU A 81 10.15 9.29 12.06
CA GLU A 81 9.44 8.08 12.50
C GLU A 81 9.23 7.07 11.36
N MET A 82 9.13 7.54 10.11
CA MET A 82 8.90 6.70 8.93
C MET A 82 10.19 6.07 8.37
N ILE A 83 11.36 6.68 8.58
CA ILE A 83 12.63 6.17 8.04
C ILE A 83 13.04 4.80 8.65
N PRO A 84 13.04 4.60 9.97
CA PRO A 84 13.37 3.31 10.58
C PRO A 84 12.49 2.12 10.10
N PRO A 85 11.14 2.21 10.09
CA PRO A 85 10.30 1.12 9.60
C PRO A 85 10.49 0.90 8.09
N THR A 86 10.65 1.96 7.29
CA THR A 86 10.97 1.83 5.86
C THR A 86 12.25 1.03 5.67
N ARG A 87 13.30 1.33 6.43
CA ARG A 87 14.58 0.62 6.37
C ARG A 87 14.44 -0.85 6.76
N ALA A 88 13.61 -1.15 7.76
CA ALA A 88 13.34 -2.52 8.19
C ALA A 88 12.64 -3.34 7.08
N VAL A 89 11.62 -2.76 6.45
CA VAL A 89 10.88 -3.39 5.34
C VAL A 89 11.77 -3.59 4.12
N VAL A 90 12.57 -2.60 3.73
CA VAL A 90 13.51 -2.71 2.60
C VAL A 90 14.53 -3.84 2.82
N ARG A 91 15.00 -4.05 4.05
CA ARG A 91 15.93 -5.15 4.38
C ARG A 91 15.27 -6.52 4.26
N ALA A 92 13.97 -6.62 4.46
CA ALA A 92 13.22 -7.87 4.36
C ALA A 92 12.84 -8.21 2.92
N ALA A 93 12.45 -7.20 2.12
CA ALA A 93 11.94 -7.37 0.76
C ALA A 93 13.02 -7.86 -0.22
N ARG A 94 12.87 -9.10 -0.71
CA ARG A 94 13.71 -9.66 -1.78
C ARG A 94 13.05 -9.51 -3.13
N ARG A 95 11.73 -9.68 -3.18
CA ARG A 95 10.90 -9.59 -4.38
C ARG A 95 10.14 -8.26 -4.47
N ALA A 96 9.39 -7.88 -3.44
CA ALA A 96 8.39 -6.82 -3.50
C ALA A 96 8.98 -5.43 -3.82
N LEU A 97 8.16 -4.58 -4.45
CA LEU A 97 8.44 -3.16 -4.59
C LEU A 97 8.06 -2.45 -3.30
N VAL A 98 9.04 -1.92 -2.56
CA VAL A 98 8.78 -1.14 -1.34
C VAL A 98 8.48 0.32 -1.71
N VAL A 99 7.28 0.77 -1.33
CA VAL A 99 6.77 2.14 -1.46
C VAL A 99 6.71 2.75 -0.07
N ALA A 100 7.20 3.98 0.12
CA ALA A 100 7.14 4.68 1.39
C ALA A 100 6.29 5.96 1.30
N ASP A 101 5.40 6.19 2.27
CA ASP A 101 4.63 7.42 2.32
C ASP A 101 5.49 8.62 2.72
N LEU A 102 5.28 9.75 2.04
CA LEU A 102 5.67 11.05 2.55
C LEU A 102 4.54 11.53 3.49
N PRO A 103 4.83 11.70 4.79
CA PRO A 103 3.82 12.09 5.76
C PRO A 103 3.39 13.55 5.55
N PHE A 104 2.26 13.92 6.18
CA PHE A 104 1.73 15.27 6.14
C PHE A 104 2.79 16.33 6.50
N GLY A 105 2.78 17.45 5.78
CA GLY A 105 3.69 18.58 5.95
C GLY A 105 5.06 18.40 5.30
N SER A 106 5.34 17.26 4.67
CA SER A 106 6.67 16.94 4.11
C SER A 106 6.82 17.17 2.60
N TYR A 107 5.74 17.54 1.88
CA TYR A 107 5.75 17.73 0.43
C TYR A 107 4.86 18.88 -0.08
N GLU A 108 4.00 19.42 0.78
CA GLU A 108 2.93 20.35 0.42
C GLU A 108 3.43 21.75 0.12
N SER A 109 4.59 22.16 0.66
CA SER A 109 5.14 23.50 0.40
C SER A 109 5.67 23.66 -1.03
N GLY A 110 5.96 22.55 -1.73
CA GLY A 110 6.28 22.55 -3.15
C GLY A 110 7.34 21.54 -3.58
N PRO A 111 7.73 21.57 -4.86
CA PRO A 111 8.59 20.55 -5.47
C PRO A 111 9.95 20.37 -4.78
N ALA A 112 10.58 21.47 -4.33
CA ALA A 112 11.88 21.42 -3.67
C ALA A 112 11.83 20.66 -2.33
N GLN A 113 10.77 20.88 -1.54
CA GLN A 113 10.57 20.16 -0.29
C GLN A 113 10.30 18.68 -0.55
N ALA A 114 9.37 18.37 -1.46
CA ALA A 114 9.03 16.99 -1.81
C ALA A 114 10.27 16.21 -2.28
N LEU A 115 11.12 16.82 -3.11
CA LEU A 115 12.35 16.22 -3.59
C LEU A 115 13.35 15.97 -2.45
N ALA A 116 13.55 16.95 -1.57
CA ALA A 116 14.44 16.81 -0.41
C ALA A 116 13.97 15.68 0.51
N THR A 117 12.68 15.61 0.81
CA THR A 117 12.09 14.55 1.63
C THR A 117 12.23 13.18 0.95
N ALA A 118 11.85 13.04 -0.31
CA ALA A 118 11.95 11.78 -1.03
C ALA A 118 13.40 11.27 -1.15
N ALA A 119 14.37 12.17 -1.34
CA ALA A 119 15.77 11.82 -1.34
C ALA A 119 16.23 11.20 -0.01
N ARG A 120 15.66 11.62 1.14
CA ARG A 120 15.92 10.98 2.44
C ARG A 120 15.41 9.54 2.45
N TYR A 121 14.18 9.28 2.00
CA TYR A 121 13.64 7.91 1.94
C TYR A 121 14.48 6.97 1.08
N LEU A 122 14.93 7.44 -0.09
CA LEU A 122 15.78 6.63 -0.96
C LEU A 122 17.17 6.40 -0.35
N LYS A 123 17.81 7.42 0.21
CA LYS A 123 19.20 7.34 0.70
C LYS A 123 19.32 6.71 2.09
N GLU A 124 18.44 7.07 3.01
CA GLU A 124 18.52 6.67 4.42
C GLU A 124 17.77 5.37 4.70
N ALA A 125 16.74 5.06 3.92
CA ALA A 125 15.89 3.88 4.13
C ALA A 125 15.93 2.87 2.97
N GLY A 126 16.26 3.30 1.74
CA GLY A 126 16.35 2.42 0.58
C GLY A 126 15.01 2.14 -0.11
N ALA A 127 14.00 2.98 0.10
CA ALA A 127 12.70 2.85 -0.58
C ALA A 127 12.87 2.85 -2.10
N HIS A 128 12.03 2.10 -2.82
CA HIS A 128 12.09 2.04 -4.29
C HIS A 128 11.21 3.09 -4.97
N ALA A 129 10.18 3.55 -4.26
CA ALA A 129 9.23 4.57 -4.69
C ALA A 129 8.69 5.30 -3.46
N VAL A 130 8.09 6.47 -3.68
CA VAL A 130 7.36 7.21 -2.64
C VAL A 130 5.88 7.34 -2.99
N LYS A 131 5.02 7.46 -1.98
CA LYS A 131 3.59 7.78 -2.14
C LYS A 131 3.26 9.08 -1.40
N PHE A 132 2.38 9.91 -1.95
CA PHE A 132 1.81 11.06 -1.24
C PHE A 132 0.48 11.49 -1.85
N GLU A 133 -0.24 12.34 -1.12
CA GLU A 133 -1.66 12.58 -1.33
C GLU A 133 -1.94 13.88 -2.08
N GLY A 134 -2.84 13.81 -3.07
CA GLY A 134 -3.33 14.96 -3.81
C GLY A 134 -3.43 14.71 -5.31
N GLY A 135 -4.32 15.47 -5.95
CA GLY A 135 -4.50 15.49 -7.39
C GLY A 135 -3.73 16.60 -8.09
N VAL A 136 -4.42 17.44 -8.85
CA VAL A 136 -3.81 18.53 -9.65
C VAL A 136 -2.84 19.38 -8.83
N ARG A 137 -3.17 19.66 -7.56
CA ARG A 137 -2.36 20.51 -6.66
C ARG A 137 -0.94 19.99 -6.39
N VAL A 138 -0.68 18.68 -6.53
CA VAL A 138 0.65 18.08 -6.32
C VAL A 138 1.34 17.63 -7.60
N ALA A 139 0.73 17.85 -8.77
CA ALA A 139 1.35 17.53 -10.06
C ALA A 139 2.76 18.14 -10.24
N PRO A 140 3.04 19.39 -9.80
CA PRO A 140 4.40 19.94 -9.87
C PRO A 140 5.43 19.14 -9.05
N GLN A 141 5.05 18.64 -7.86
CA GLN A 141 5.88 17.80 -7.01
C GLN A 141 6.16 16.47 -7.71
N ILE A 142 5.12 15.78 -8.20
CA ILE A 142 5.25 14.50 -8.90
C ILE A 142 6.19 14.62 -10.08
N ARG A 143 6.05 15.68 -10.88
CA ARG A 143 6.92 15.95 -12.03
C ARG A 143 8.38 16.12 -11.60
N ALA A 144 8.65 16.95 -10.59
CA ALA A 144 10.02 17.17 -10.12
C ALA A 144 10.68 15.89 -9.58
N LEU A 145 9.92 15.04 -8.88
CA LEU A 145 10.43 13.75 -8.40
C LEU A 145 10.69 12.78 -9.55
N THR A 146 9.76 12.71 -10.51
CA THR A 146 9.90 11.85 -11.69
C THR A 146 11.11 12.26 -12.54
N ASP A 147 11.28 13.55 -12.80
CA ASP A 147 12.42 14.10 -13.55
C ASP A 147 13.76 13.85 -12.83
N ALA A 148 13.74 13.75 -11.50
CA ALA A 148 14.88 13.36 -10.68
C ALA A 148 15.11 11.83 -10.60
N GLY A 149 14.28 11.02 -11.26
CA GLY A 149 14.38 9.56 -11.29
C GLY A 149 13.77 8.86 -10.06
N ILE A 150 12.89 9.54 -9.31
CA ILE A 150 12.19 8.99 -8.15
C ILE A 150 10.78 8.53 -8.56
N PRO A 151 10.46 7.23 -8.54
CA PRO A 151 9.11 6.76 -8.85
C PRO A 151 8.10 7.23 -7.80
N VAL A 152 6.95 7.71 -8.26
CA VAL A 152 5.87 8.22 -7.41
C VAL A 152 4.59 7.42 -7.60
N VAL A 153 4.01 6.96 -6.50
CA VAL A 153 2.63 6.45 -6.47
C VAL A 153 1.73 7.60 -6.02
N GLY A 154 0.77 8.00 -6.85
CA GLY A 154 -0.22 9.01 -6.46
C GLY A 154 -1.26 8.44 -5.50
N HIS A 155 -1.91 9.29 -4.72
CA HIS A 155 -3.03 8.89 -3.85
C HIS A 155 -4.20 9.88 -3.97
N LEU A 156 -5.35 9.37 -4.42
CA LEU A 156 -6.59 10.11 -4.66
C LEU A 156 -7.80 9.46 -3.98
N GLY A 157 -8.92 10.17 -3.97
CA GLY A 157 -10.11 9.79 -3.22
C GLY A 157 -10.05 10.37 -1.82
N PHE A 158 -10.38 9.57 -0.81
CA PHE A 158 -10.19 9.98 0.58
C PHE A 158 -8.69 9.95 0.90
N THR A 159 -8.14 11.12 1.21
CA THR A 159 -6.73 11.32 1.56
C THR A 159 -6.65 11.61 3.07
N PRO A 160 -6.29 10.61 3.92
CA PRO A 160 -6.29 10.74 5.37
C PRO A 160 -5.56 11.96 5.93
N GLN A 161 -4.50 12.44 5.27
CA GLN A 161 -3.78 13.65 5.71
C GLN A 161 -4.63 14.93 5.60
N SER A 162 -5.73 14.88 4.85
CA SER A 162 -6.71 15.95 4.68
C SER A 162 -8.00 15.72 5.48
N GLU A 163 -8.01 14.82 6.48
CA GLU A 163 -9.22 14.48 7.26
C GLU A 163 -9.95 15.71 7.84
N ASN A 164 -9.20 16.73 8.26
CA ASN A 164 -9.75 17.96 8.84
C ASN A 164 -10.51 18.80 7.80
N THR A 165 -10.05 18.80 6.55
CA THR A 165 -10.72 19.48 5.44
C THR A 165 -11.89 18.65 4.91
N LEU A 166 -11.77 17.33 4.91
CA LEU A 166 -12.80 16.41 4.40
C LEU A 166 -13.94 16.16 5.41
N GLY A 167 -13.73 16.48 6.69
CA GLY A 167 -14.72 16.26 7.75
C GLY A 167 -14.81 14.78 8.15
N GLY A 168 -13.67 14.11 8.26
CA GLY A 168 -13.52 12.70 8.62
C GLY A 168 -13.63 11.73 7.43
N HIS A 169 -13.71 10.43 7.72
CA HIS A 169 -13.75 9.34 6.74
C HIS A 169 -15.04 9.36 5.89
N ARG A 170 -15.01 10.09 4.78
CA ARG A 170 -16.15 10.23 3.85
C ARG A 170 -15.78 9.72 2.47
N VAL A 171 -16.71 9.02 1.84
CA VAL A 171 -16.59 8.56 0.45
C VAL A 171 -16.44 9.77 -0.48
N GLN A 172 -15.45 9.71 -1.37
CA GLN A 172 -15.13 10.78 -2.33
C GLN A 172 -15.59 10.42 -3.74
N GLY A 173 -15.77 11.42 -4.62
CA GLY A 173 -16.24 11.17 -6.00
C GLY A 173 -17.73 10.85 -6.14
N ARG A 174 -18.56 11.21 -5.14
CA ARG A 174 -20.01 11.04 -5.22
C ARG A 174 -20.67 12.18 -6.00
N GLY A 175 -21.42 11.81 -7.05
CA GLY A 175 -22.06 12.76 -7.97
C GLY A 175 -21.15 13.13 -9.13
N ASP A 176 -21.75 13.47 -10.27
CA ASP A 176 -21.04 13.60 -11.55
C ASP A 176 -19.88 14.60 -11.48
N GLU A 177 -20.10 15.78 -10.89
CA GLU A 177 -19.07 16.81 -10.76
C GLU A 177 -17.86 16.35 -9.94
N ALA A 178 -18.08 15.60 -8.86
CA ALA A 178 -17.00 15.06 -8.04
C ALA A 178 -16.27 13.90 -8.73
N ALA A 179 -17.00 13.10 -9.52
CA ALA A 179 -16.42 12.04 -10.33
C ALA A 179 -15.54 12.60 -11.47
N GLU A 180 -15.96 13.67 -12.15
CA GLU A 180 -15.15 14.36 -13.16
C GLU A 180 -13.89 14.95 -12.54
N ARG A 181 -13.99 15.66 -11.41
CA ARG A 181 -12.81 16.18 -10.70
C ARG A 181 -11.81 15.09 -10.33
N LEU A 182 -12.29 13.94 -9.86
CA LEU A 182 -11.42 12.81 -9.53
C LEU A 182 -10.71 12.27 -10.78
N ALA A 183 -11.40 12.21 -11.93
CA ALA A 183 -10.80 11.80 -13.19
C ALA A 183 -9.75 12.81 -13.69
N GLU A 184 -10.02 14.12 -13.56
CA GLU A 184 -9.06 15.19 -13.86
C GLU A 184 -7.82 15.10 -12.98
N ASP A 185 -8.00 14.91 -11.67
CA ASP A 185 -6.92 14.70 -10.71
C ASP A 185 -6.06 13.49 -11.07
N ALA A 186 -6.70 12.38 -11.44
CA ALA A 186 -6.03 11.14 -11.81
C ALA A 186 -5.21 11.29 -13.09
N LEU A 187 -5.77 11.94 -14.12
CA LEU A 187 -5.05 12.27 -15.34
C LEU A 187 -3.88 13.21 -15.07
N ALA A 188 -4.07 14.26 -14.26
CA ALA A 188 -3.01 15.21 -13.95
C ALA A 188 -1.82 14.55 -13.22
N VAL A 189 -2.11 13.66 -12.26
CA VAL A 189 -1.11 12.87 -11.53
C VAL A 189 -0.36 11.91 -12.48
N GLN A 190 -1.06 11.26 -13.41
CA GLN A 190 -0.43 10.42 -14.43
C GLN A 190 0.46 11.24 -15.38
N GLU A 191 -0.04 12.35 -15.93
CA GLU A 191 0.72 13.19 -16.86
C GLU A 191 1.93 13.86 -16.19
N ALA A 192 1.90 14.02 -14.86
CA ALA A 192 3.04 14.44 -14.07
C ALA A 192 4.11 13.34 -13.89
N GLY A 193 3.80 12.08 -14.20
CA GLY A 193 4.76 10.97 -14.17
C GLY A 193 4.56 9.93 -13.07
N ALA A 194 3.43 9.94 -12.37
CA ALA A 194 3.14 8.89 -11.39
C ALA A 194 3.14 7.50 -12.05
N VAL A 195 3.67 6.50 -11.36
CA VAL A 195 3.82 5.13 -11.87
C VAL A 195 2.66 4.21 -11.53
N ALA A 196 1.83 4.62 -10.57
CA ALA A 196 0.58 3.99 -10.15
C ALA A 196 -0.25 5.02 -9.37
N VAL A 197 -1.54 4.77 -9.19
CA VAL A 197 -2.44 5.65 -8.43
C VAL A 197 -3.27 4.83 -7.44
N VAL A 198 -3.20 5.15 -6.15
CA VAL A 198 -4.11 4.62 -5.14
C VAL A 198 -5.44 5.37 -5.21
N LEU A 199 -6.55 4.63 -5.19
CA LEU A 199 -7.91 5.15 -5.09
C LEU A 199 -8.53 4.68 -3.78
N GLU A 200 -8.74 5.59 -2.83
CA GLU A 200 -9.27 5.27 -1.50
C GLU A 200 -10.70 5.79 -1.31
N MET A 201 -11.60 4.91 -0.82
CA MET A 201 -13.00 5.23 -0.54
C MET A 201 -13.73 5.94 -1.70
N VAL A 202 -13.65 5.38 -2.90
CA VAL A 202 -14.28 5.88 -4.14
C VAL A 202 -15.42 4.94 -4.55
N PRO A 203 -16.60 5.43 -5.02
CA PRO A 203 -17.64 4.56 -5.58
C PRO A 203 -17.09 3.66 -6.69
N ALA A 204 -17.41 2.37 -6.64
CA ALA A 204 -16.86 1.40 -7.58
C ALA A 204 -17.03 1.77 -9.06
N PRO A 205 -18.19 2.29 -9.54
CA PRO A 205 -18.33 2.71 -10.93
C PRO A 205 -17.40 3.87 -11.32
N VAL A 206 -17.10 4.77 -10.38
CA VAL A 206 -16.17 5.89 -10.61
C VAL A 206 -14.74 5.38 -10.66
N ALA A 207 -14.35 4.50 -9.73
CA ALA A 207 -13.02 3.90 -9.73
C ALA A 207 -12.77 3.03 -10.98
N ALA A 208 -13.79 2.30 -11.46
CA ALA A 208 -13.72 1.55 -12.71
C ALA A 208 -13.45 2.48 -13.91
N ARG A 209 -14.19 3.58 -14.02
CA ARG A 209 -13.96 4.61 -15.05
C ARG A 209 -12.56 5.21 -14.98
N VAL A 210 -12.09 5.58 -13.79
CA VAL A 210 -10.72 6.10 -13.61
C VAL A 210 -9.68 5.05 -14.02
N THR A 211 -9.90 3.78 -13.68
CA THR A 211 -9.01 2.68 -14.06
C THR A 211 -8.94 2.46 -15.57
N GLU A 212 -10.05 2.66 -16.28
CA GLU A 212 -10.14 2.53 -17.74
C GLU A 212 -9.37 3.65 -18.46
N ILE A 213 -9.48 4.89 -18.00
CA ILE A 213 -8.85 6.05 -18.68
C ILE A 213 -7.35 6.18 -18.38
N LEU A 214 -6.86 5.58 -17.30
CA LEU A 214 -5.45 5.63 -16.93
C LEU A 214 -4.64 4.54 -17.66
N ARG A 215 -3.45 4.92 -18.09
CA ARG A 215 -2.39 4.04 -18.63
C ARG A 215 -1.59 3.39 -17.51
N VAL A 216 -1.49 4.03 -16.35
CA VAL A 216 -0.81 3.50 -15.17
C VAL A 216 -1.78 2.70 -14.30
N PRO A 217 -1.32 1.70 -13.53
CA PRO A 217 -2.19 0.89 -12.69
C PRO A 217 -2.84 1.68 -11.56
N THR A 218 -4.11 1.39 -11.32
CA THR A 218 -4.84 1.83 -10.12
C THR A 218 -4.81 0.76 -9.04
N ILE A 219 -4.62 1.18 -7.78
CA ILE A 219 -4.65 0.30 -6.61
C ILE A 219 -5.80 0.74 -5.71
N GLY A 220 -6.82 -0.11 -5.56
CA GLY A 220 -8.02 0.21 -4.79
C GLY A 220 -7.90 -0.10 -3.30
N ILE A 221 -8.51 0.74 -2.47
CA ILE A 221 -8.85 0.43 -1.07
C ILE A 221 -10.23 1.02 -0.77
N GLY A 222 -11.24 0.15 -0.69
CA GLY A 222 -12.64 0.60 -0.69
C GLY A 222 -13.07 1.27 -1.99
N ALA A 223 -12.50 0.83 -3.13
CA ALA A 223 -12.78 1.35 -4.47
C ALA A 223 -13.37 0.31 -5.44
N GLY A 224 -13.81 -0.85 -4.94
CA GLY A 224 -14.32 -1.95 -5.77
C GLY A 224 -13.22 -2.80 -6.41
N SER A 225 -13.62 -3.86 -7.10
CA SER A 225 -12.71 -4.87 -7.69
C SER A 225 -12.10 -4.49 -9.03
N ASP A 226 -12.61 -3.44 -9.66
CA ASP A 226 -12.25 -3.10 -11.05
C ASP A 226 -10.91 -2.35 -11.15
N CYS A 227 -10.35 -1.86 -10.04
CA CYS A 227 -8.96 -1.36 -9.99
C CYS A 227 -7.95 -2.44 -10.39
N ASP A 228 -6.80 -2.06 -10.97
CA ASP A 228 -5.76 -2.99 -11.42
C ASP A 228 -5.05 -3.74 -10.28
N GLY A 229 -5.25 -3.30 -9.04
CA GLY A 229 -4.78 -3.98 -7.84
C GLY A 229 -5.54 -3.55 -6.61
N GLN A 230 -5.16 -4.12 -5.46
CA GLN A 230 -5.78 -3.80 -4.17
C GLN A 230 -4.72 -3.60 -3.09
N VAL A 231 -5.01 -2.69 -2.16
CA VAL A 231 -4.23 -2.48 -0.94
C VAL A 231 -5.09 -2.61 0.31
N LEU A 232 -4.53 -3.20 1.36
CA LEU A 232 -5.10 -3.16 2.71
C LEU A 232 -4.01 -2.82 3.73
N VAL A 233 -4.44 -2.17 4.81
CA VAL A 233 -3.66 -2.10 6.03
C VAL A 233 -3.55 -3.51 6.61
N TRP A 234 -2.33 -3.98 6.85
CA TRP A 234 -2.11 -5.40 7.15
C TRP A 234 -2.75 -5.84 8.46
N THR A 235 -2.89 -4.94 9.44
CA THR A 235 -3.55 -5.24 10.72
C THR A 235 -5.03 -5.55 10.54
N ASP A 236 -5.69 -4.87 9.60
CA ASP A 236 -7.09 -5.12 9.26
C ASP A 236 -7.23 -6.44 8.49
N MET A 237 -6.34 -6.66 7.52
CA MET A 237 -6.26 -7.91 6.75
C MET A 237 -6.03 -9.12 7.67
N ALA A 238 -5.17 -8.97 8.69
CA ALA A 238 -4.82 -10.01 9.65
C ALA A 238 -5.76 -10.09 10.85
N GLY A 239 -6.80 -9.26 10.94
CA GLY A 239 -7.75 -9.28 12.05
C GLY A 239 -7.08 -9.05 13.42
N MET A 240 -6.22 -8.04 13.51
CA MET A 240 -5.49 -7.71 14.75
C MET A 240 -6.36 -6.95 15.77
N GLY A 241 -7.26 -6.10 15.30
CA GLY A 241 -8.16 -5.30 16.14
C GLY A 241 -9.58 -5.87 16.18
N GLU A 242 -10.37 -5.39 17.15
CA GLU A 242 -11.81 -5.70 17.25
C GLU A 242 -12.67 -4.91 16.24
N TRP A 243 -12.16 -3.76 15.79
CA TRP A 243 -12.80 -2.91 14.80
C TRP A 243 -12.03 -2.98 13.47
N SER A 244 -12.76 -2.94 12.36
CA SER A 244 -12.23 -2.88 11.00
C SER A 244 -13.11 -1.98 10.14
N PRO A 245 -12.55 -1.20 9.19
CA PRO A 245 -13.35 -0.41 8.27
C PRO A 245 -14.21 -1.32 7.38
N ARG A 246 -15.36 -0.82 6.92
CA ARG A 246 -16.36 -1.60 6.15
C ARG A 246 -15.81 -2.23 4.87
N PHE A 247 -14.78 -1.62 4.28
CA PHE A 247 -14.17 -2.13 3.04
C PHE A 247 -13.11 -3.20 3.29
N ALA A 248 -12.65 -3.38 4.54
CA ALA A 248 -11.63 -4.36 4.87
C ALA A 248 -12.27 -5.70 5.25
N LYS A 249 -11.59 -6.77 4.86
CA LYS A 249 -11.91 -8.14 5.23
C LYS A 249 -10.76 -8.69 6.08
N ALA A 250 -11.07 -9.24 7.24
CA ALA A 250 -10.12 -10.07 7.98
C ALA A 250 -10.01 -11.44 7.29
N PHE A 251 -8.80 -11.79 6.85
CA PHE A 251 -8.48 -13.07 6.22
C PHE A 251 -8.06 -14.14 7.23
N ALA A 252 -7.64 -13.73 8.43
CA ALA A 252 -7.36 -14.60 9.57
C ALA A 252 -7.59 -13.82 10.88
N PRO A 253 -7.82 -14.49 12.03
CA PRO A 253 -7.98 -13.86 13.34
C PRO A 253 -6.63 -13.81 14.09
N VAL A 254 -5.60 -13.18 13.50
CA VAL A 254 -4.22 -13.23 14.05
C VAL A 254 -4.14 -12.57 15.42
N GLY A 255 -4.90 -11.49 15.66
CA GLY A 255 -4.95 -10.84 16.98
C GLY A 255 -5.45 -11.78 18.08
N GLN A 256 -6.47 -12.59 17.80
CA GLN A 256 -6.97 -13.60 18.72
C GLN A 256 -5.89 -14.66 19.01
N LEU A 257 -5.26 -15.20 17.96
CA LEU A 257 -4.22 -16.22 18.09
C LEU A 257 -3.03 -15.72 18.92
N LEU A 258 -2.61 -14.45 18.72
CA LEU A 258 -1.56 -13.83 19.51
C LEU A 258 -1.98 -13.69 20.99
N GLY A 259 -3.24 -13.29 21.24
CA GLY A 259 -3.80 -13.23 22.59
C GLY A 259 -3.86 -14.59 23.28
N ASP A 260 -4.24 -15.64 22.56
CA ASP A 260 -4.25 -17.02 23.07
C ASP A 260 -2.84 -17.50 23.41
N ALA A 261 -1.86 -17.27 22.53
CA ALA A 261 -0.46 -17.61 22.77
C ALA A 261 0.09 -16.89 24.02
N ALA A 262 -0.19 -15.60 24.18
CA ALA A 262 0.24 -14.83 25.35
C ALA A 262 -0.39 -15.36 26.65
N ARG A 263 -1.67 -15.77 26.63
CA ARG A 263 -2.35 -16.38 27.78
C ARG A 263 -1.75 -17.75 28.13
N ALA A 264 -1.46 -18.58 27.14
CA ALA A 264 -0.84 -19.89 27.34
C ALA A 264 0.55 -19.75 27.98
N TYR A 265 1.41 -18.90 27.40
CA TYR A 265 2.72 -18.59 27.98
C TYR A 265 2.61 -18.12 29.44
N ALA A 266 1.72 -17.17 29.71
CA ALA A 266 1.54 -16.66 31.07
C ALA A 266 0.99 -17.71 32.05
N ALA A 267 0.18 -18.67 31.58
CA ALA A 267 -0.31 -19.77 32.40
C ALA A 267 0.82 -20.74 32.77
N GLU A 268 1.66 -21.12 31.82
CA GLU A 268 2.80 -22.02 32.07
C GLU A 268 3.87 -21.40 32.99
N VAL A 269 4.13 -20.09 32.84
CA VAL A 269 5.02 -19.37 33.75
C VAL A 269 4.46 -19.35 35.18
N ARG A 270 3.18 -19.01 35.33
CA ARG A 270 2.55 -18.92 36.67
C ARG A 270 2.41 -20.28 37.33
N GLY A 271 2.20 -21.34 36.55
CA GLY A 271 2.12 -22.70 37.06
C GLY A 271 3.48 -23.37 37.26
N GLY A 272 4.58 -22.72 36.85
CA GLY A 272 5.94 -23.27 36.96
C GLY A 272 6.24 -24.41 35.98
N GLN A 273 5.45 -24.56 34.92
CA GLN A 273 5.74 -25.48 33.82
C GLN A 273 6.83 -24.91 32.89
N TRP A 274 6.90 -23.58 32.76
CA TRP A 274 7.88 -22.89 31.94
C TRP A 274 8.81 -21.98 32.78
N PRO A 275 10.13 -21.97 32.51
CA PRO A 275 10.84 -22.88 31.62
C PRO A 275 10.91 -24.29 32.22
N ASP A 276 10.92 -25.31 31.35
CA ASP A 276 11.18 -26.69 31.76
C ASP A 276 12.70 -26.97 31.84
N ALA A 277 13.05 -28.24 32.06
CA ALA A 277 14.45 -28.66 32.14
C ALA A 277 15.20 -28.56 30.80
N GLU A 278 14.53 -28.77 29.65
CA GLU A 278 15.15 -28.69 28.32
C GLU A 278 15.51 -27.25 27.96
N HIS A 279 14.75 -26.29 28.49
CA HIS A 279 14.93 -24.86 28.28
C HIS A 279 15.71 -24.16 29.42
N SER A 280 16.34 -24.94 30.31
CA SER A 280 17.13 -24.46 31.45
C SER A 280 18.60 -24.88 31.34
N PHE A 281 19.53 -23.94 31.51
CA PHE A 281 20.96 -24.24 31.54
C PHE A 281 21.40 -24.57 32.97
N LEU A 282 22.02 -25.74 33.15
CA LEU A 282 22.63 -26.14 34.42
C LEU A 282 24.13 -25.78 34.42
N SER A 283 24.64 -25.37 35.59
CA SER A 283 26.06 -25.13 35.85
C SER A 283 26.85 -26.42 35.99
#